data_AF-A0A183G2Q5-F1
#
_entry.id   AF-A0A183G2Q5-F1
#
_cell.length_a   1.000
_cell.length_b   1.000
_cell.length_c   1.000
_cell.angle_alpha   90.00
_cell.angle_beta   90.00
_cell.angle_gamma   90.00
#
_symmetry.space_group_name_H-M   'P 1'
#
loop_
_entity.id
_entity.type
_entity.pdbx_description
1 polymer ?
#
loop_
_entity_poly.entity_id
_entity_poly.type
_entity_poly.pdbx_seq_one_letter_code
_entity_poly.pdbx_strand_id
1 'polypeptide(L)'
;LMANMAGDEVLLNCTVATGNDPSEDDIIWTRDGKTMNLNDTSKYIWKVKRSAGVVVHTVRIRQATMDDDGDYACESRNQRANQIVHVNKFNE
;
A
#
# COMPACT_ATOMS: atom_id res chain seq x y z
N LEU A 1 0.70 -7.10 -5.22
CA LEU A 1 1.28 -5.97 -4.49
C LEU A 1 2.74 -5.86 -4.89
N MET A 2 3.24 -4.65 -5.09
CA MET A 2 4.66 -4.35 -5.23
C MET A 2 5.04 -3.28 -4.22
N ALA A 3 6.12 -3.47 -3.48
CA ALA A 3 6.72 -2.46 -2.63
C ALA A 3 8.14 -2.13 -3.12
N ASN A 4 8.47 -0.84 -3.16
CA ASN A 4 9.83 -0.38 -3.40
C ASN A 4 10.21 0.71 -2.40
N MET A 5 11.49 0.74 -2.02
CA MET A 5 12.07 1.84 -1.27
C MET A 5 12.67 2.84 -2.26
N ALA A 6 12.54 4.13 -1.98
CA ALA A 6 13.11 5.22 -2.77
C ALA A 6 13.53 6.36 -1.85
N GLY A 7 14.84 6.45 -1.56
CA GLY A 7 15.34 7.37 -0.54
C GLY A 7 14.78 7.01 0.84
N ASP A 8 14.20 7.99 1.53
CA ASP A 8 13.54 7.84 2.82
C ASP A 8 12.04 7.53 2.68
N GLU A 9 11.61 6.89 1.59
CA GLU A 9 10.20 6.60 1.34
C GLU A 9 9.97 5.16 0.92
N VAL A 10 8.79 4.66 1.27
CA VAL A 10 8.28 3.37 0.78
C VAL A 10 7.10 3.64 -0.13
N LEU A 11 7.15 3.10 -1.35
CA LEU A 11 6.06 3.14 -2.30
C LEU A 11 5.44 1.75 -2.39
N LEU A 12 4.15 1.67 -2.12
CA LEU A 12 3.33 0.48 -2.22
C LEU A 12 2.37 0.65 -3.40
N ASN A 13 2.33 -0.34 -4.28
CA ASN A 13 1.46 -0.37 -5.43
C ASN A 13 0.65 -1.67 -5.44
N CYS A 14 -0.64 -1.55 -5.19
CA CYS A 14 -1.59 -2.63 -5.30
C CYS A 14 -2.42 -2.47 -6.58
N THR A 15 -2.47 -3.54 -7.38
CA THR A 15 -3.33 -3.63 -8.55
C THR A 15 -4.34 -4.74 -8.29
N VAL A 16 -5.62 -4.40 -8.37
CA VAL A 16 -6.75 -5.31 -8.13
C VAL A 16 -7.58 -5.33 -9.40
N ALA A 17 -7.92 -6.53 -9.91
CA ALA A 17 -8.90 -6.64 -10.96
C ALA A 17 -10.29 -6.45 -10.35
N THR A 18 -11.11 -5.56 -10.89
CA THR A 18 -12.47 -5.28 -10.37
C THR A 18 -13.59 -5.93 -11.20
N GLY A 19 -13.22 -6.60 -12.32
CA GLY A 19 -14.19 -7.17 -13.24
C GLY A 19 -15.30 -6.16 -13.61
N ASN A 20 -16.55 -6.60 -13.46
CA ASN A 20 -17.75 -5.77 -13.63
C ASN A 20 -18.40 -5.36 -12.28
N ASP A 21 -17.82 -5.72 -11.14
CA ASP A 21 -18.43 -5.50 -9.81
C ASP A 21 -17.78 -4.30 -9.11
N PRO A 22 -18.52 -3.19 -8.91
CA PRO A 22 -18.00 -2.00 -8.22
C PRO A 22 -17.64 -2.26 -6.75
N SER A 23 -18.11 -3.35 -6.14
CA SER A 23 -17.80 -3.67 -4.73
C SER A 23 -16.37 -4.18 -4.51
N GLU A 24 -15.61 -4.45 -5.58
CA GLU A 24 -14.16 -4.75 -5.49
C GLU A 24 -13.32 -3.47 -5.28
N ASP A 25 -13.96 -2.31 -5.16
CA ASP A 25 -13.34 -0.99 -5.02
C ASP A 25 -12.82 -0.68 -3.61
N ASP A 26 -13.33 -1.35 -2.59
CA ASP A 26 -12.96 -1.11 -1.20
C ASP A 26 -11.62 -1.80 -0.90
N ILE A 27 -10.52 -1.10 -1.18
CA ILE A 27 -9.17 -1.56 -0.88
C ILE A 27 -8.76 -1.09 0.51
N ILE A 28 -8.54 -2.05 1.41
CA ILE A 28 -8.02 -1.84 2.75
C ILE A 28 -6.53 -2.13 2.75
N TRP A 29 -5.75 -1.23 3.36
CA TRP A 29 -4.33 -1.45 3.59
C TRP A 29 -4.09 -1.88 5.03
N THR A 30 -3.29 -2.93 5.21
CA THR A 30 -2.86 -3.42 6.51
C THR A 30 -1.34 -3.49 6.59
N ARG A 31 -0.80 -3.29 7.80
CA ARG A 31 0.59 -3.57 8.16
C ARG A 31 0.57 -4.50 9.37
N ASP A 32 1.19 -5.67 9.23
CA ASP A 32 1.20 -6.73 10.25
C ASP A 32 -0.23 -7.10 10.72
N GLY A 33 -1.16 -7.14 9.76
CA GLY A 33 -2.57 -7.44 10.00
C GLY A 33 -3.38 -6.30 10.65
N LYS A 34 -2.79 -5.13 10.90
CA LYS A 34 -3.50 -3.95 11.44
C LYS A 34 -3.79 -2.94 10.35
N THR A 35 -5.02 -2.43 10.30
CA THR A 35 -5.42 -1.40 9.33
C THR A 35 -4.56 -0.15 9.46
N MET A 36 -4.02 0.31 8.33
CA MET A 36 -3.26 1.55 8.26
C MET A 36 -4.20 2.76 8.34
N ASN A 37 -3.81 3.77 9.11
CA ASN A 37 -4.52 5.05 9.14
C ASN A 37 -4.08 5.94 7.97
N LEU A 38 -4.60 5.70 6.77
CA LEU A 38 -4.29 6.50 5.58
C LEU A 38 -4.78 7.95 5.66
N ASN A 39 -5.58 8.31 6.68
CA ASN A 39 -5.97 9.69 6.96
C ASN A 39 -4.87 10.49 7.66
N ASP A 40 -3.83 9.83 8.18
CA ASP A 40 -2.61 10.51 8.60
C ASP A 40 -1.83 10.97 7.36
N THR A 41 -2.27 12.12 6.83
CA THR A 41 -1.66 12.73 5.65
C THR A 41 -0.27 13.29 5.95
N SER A 42 0.18 13.30 7.21
CA SER A 42 1.56 13.63 7.60
C SER A 42 2.52 12.47 7.30
N LYS A 43 2.04 11.23 7.41
CA LYS A 43 2.81 10.02 7.13
C LYS A 43 2.54 9.43 5.74
N TYR A 44 1.30 9.49 5.26
CA TYR A 44 0.86 8.79 4.06
C TYR A 44 0.34 9.74 2.98
N ILE A 45 0.69 9.46 1.73
CA ILE A 45 0.02 10.01 0.54
C ILE A 45 -0.50 8.83 -0.26
N TRP A 46 -1.75 8.87 -0.70
CA TRP A 46 -2.30 7.79 -1.51
C TRP A 46 -3.08 8.31 -2.72
N LYS A 47 -3.22 7.44 -3.72
CA LYS A 47 -3.99 7.72 -4.94
C LYS A 47 -4.64 6.45 -5.45
N VAL A 48 -5.83 6.59 -6.02
CA VAL A 48 -6.53 5.53 -6.77
C VAL A 48 -6.51 5.91 -8.25
N LYS A 49 -6.17 4.97 -9.11
CA LYS A 49 -6.40 5.07 -10.56
C LYS A 49 -7.28 3.92 -11.01
N ARG A 50 -8.28 4.23 -11.83
CA ARG A 50 -9.25 3.27 -12.35
C ARG A 50 -9.10 3.22 -13.86
N SER A 51 -8.93 2.03 -14.43
CA SER A 51 -8.85 1.85 -15.88
C SER A 51 -9.25 0.42 -16.26
N ALA A 52 -10.17 0.28 -17.22
CA ALA A 52 -10.49 -0.97 -17.90
C ALA A 52 -10.59 -2.22 -16.99
N GLY A 53 -11.45 -2.18 -15.96
CA GLY A 53 -11.68 -3.32 -15.07
C GLY A 53 -10.54 -3.59 -14.07
N VAL A 54 -9.64 -2.63 -13.89
CA VAL A 54 -8.54 -2.68 -12.94
C VAL A 54 -8.51 -1.40 -12.10
N VAL A 55 -8.24 -1.58 -10.81
CA VAL A 55 -7.99 -0.50 -9.86
C VAL A 55 -6.56 -0.60 -9.36
N VAL A 56 -5.85 0.51 -9.45
CA VAL A 56 -4.49 0.66 -8.94
C VAL A 56 -4.52 1.61 -7.74
N HIS A 57 -4.26 1.06 -6.56
CA HIS A 57 -4.09 1.82 -5.32
C HIS A 57 -2.61 1.99 -5.02
N THR A 58 -2.15 3.23 -4.95
CA THR A 58 -0.75 3.53 -4.56
C THR A 58 -0.74 4.22 -3.20
N VAL A 59 0.13 3.77 -2.31
CA VAL A 59 0.42 4.42 -1.02
C VAL A 59 1.90 4.77 -0.97
N ARG A 60 2.22 5.99 -0.58
CA ARG A 60 3.57 6.48 -0.32
C ARG A 60 3.69 6.78 1.17
N ILE A 61 4.60 6.08 1.82
CA ILE A 61 4.98 6.28 3.21
C ILE A 61 6.16 7.24 3.21
N ARG A 62 6.00 8.40 3.84
CA ARG A 62 7.02 9.44 3.91
C ARG A 62 7.93 9.22 5.11
N GLN A 63 9.19 9.65 5.00
CA GLN A 63 10.17 9.61 6.09
C GLN A 63 10.15 8.24 6.80
N ALA A 64 10.27 7.18 5.99
CA ALA A 64 10.24 5.80 6.42
C ALA A 64 11.35 5.54 7.44
N THR A 65 10.97 4.96 8.57
CA THR A 65 11.91 4.51 9.61
C THR A 65 11.80 3.00 9.76
N MET A 66 12.66 2.41 10.59
CA MET A 66 12.56 0.98 10.94
C MET A 66 11.21 0.64 11.60
N ASP A 67 10.47 1.62 12.12
CA ASP A 67 9.11 1.42 12.66
C ASP A 67 8.07 1.20 11.55
N ASP A 68 8.48 1.40 10.29
CA ASP A 68 7.73 1.08 9.09
C ASP A 68 8.12 -0.28 8.48
N ASP A 69 8.97 -1.06 9.13
CA ASP A 69 9.14 -2.47 8.79
C ASP A 69 7.84 -3.23 9.02
N GLY A 70 7.54 -4.20 8.15
CA GLY A 70 6.39 -5.07 8.36
C GLY A 70 5.91 -5.80 7.10
N ASP A 71 4.92 -6.68 7.29
CA ASP A 71 4.15 -7.29 6.20
C ASP A 71 3.01 -6.35 5.80
N TYR A 72 3.17 -5.71 4.65
CA TYR A 72 2.16 -4.83 4.08
C TYR A 72 1.23 -5.64 3.20
N ALA A 73 -0.08 -5.47 3.39
CA ALA A 73 -1.07 -6.08 2.52
C ALA A 73 -2.07 -5.06 2.00
N CYS A 74 -2.52 -5.31 0.78
CA CYS A 74 -3.74 -4.73 0.25
C CYS A 74 -4.80 -5.82 0.14
N GLU A 75 -5.99 -5.49 0.64
CA GLU A 75 -7.09 -6.42 0.79
C GLU A 75 -8.33 -5.80 0.14
N SER A 76 -8.91 -6.51 -0.82
CA SER A 76 -10.28 -6.28 -1.32
C SER A 76 -11.14 -7.48 -0.93
N ARG A 77 -12.44 -7.43 -1.24
CA ARG A 77 -13.40 -8.48 -0.88
C ARG A 77 -12.95 -9.90 -1.29
N ASN A 78 -12.33 -10.03 -2.47
CA ASN A 78 -12.00 -11.33 -3.06
C ASN A 78 -10.49 -11.53 -3.28
N GLN A 79 -9.67 -10.49 -3.06
CA GLN A 79 -8.25 -10.51 -3.40
C GLN A 79 -7.42 -9.95 -2.25
N ARG A 80 -6.36 -10.68 -1.88
CA ARG A 80 -5.35 -10.20 -0.95
C ARG A 80 -3.98 -10.40 -1.57
N ALA A 81 -3.16 -9.37 -1.52
CA ALA A 81 -1.75 -9.46 -1.87
C ALA A 81 -0.91 -8.78 -0.80
N ASN A 82 0.16 -9.42 -0.37
CA ASN A 82 1.06 -8.90 0.65
C ASN A 82 2.52 -8.93 0.20
N GLN A 83 3.34 -8.14 0.88
CA GLN A 83 4.77 -8.04 0.66
C GLN A 83 5.46 -7.55 1.94
N ILE A 84 6.51 -8.26 2.33
CA ILE A 84 7.39 -7.87 3.43
C ILE A 84 8.26 -6.70 2.97
N VAL A 85 8.28 -5.64 3.79
CA VAL A 85 9.13 -4.46 3.60
C VAL A 85 10.09 -4.38 4.78
N HIS A 86 11.38 -4.24 4.45
CA HIS A 86 12.44 -3.95 5.41
C HIS A 86 12.98 -2.56 5.12
N VAL A 87 12.87 -1.63 6.08
CA VAL A 87 13.33 -0.25 5.99
C VAL A 87 14.70 -0.14 6.65
N ASN A 88 15.73 -0.25 5.83
CA ASN A 88 17.08 0.03 6.28
C ASN A 88 17.36 1.52 6.15
N LYS A 89 17.65 2.20 7.27
CA LYS A 89 18.33 3.49 7.19
C LYS A 89 19.76 3.23 6.72
N PHE A 90 20.07 3.63 5.50
CA PHE A 90 21.46 3.88 5.15
C PHE A 90 21.87 5.11 5.96
N ASN A 91 22.56 4.90 7.08
CA ASN A 91 23.26 5.98 7.75
C ASN A 91 24.34 6.46 6.78
N GLU A 92 24.22 7.70 6.29
CA GLU A 92 25.34 8.45 5.73
C GLU A 92 26.29 8.90 6.84
#